data_AF-A0A1D2M6B7-F1
#
_entry.id   AF-A0A1D2M6B7-F1
#
_cell.length_a   1.000
_cell.length_b   1.000
_cell.length_c   1.000
_cell.angle_alpha   90.00
_cell.angle_beta   90.00
_cell.angle_gamma   90.00
#
_symmetry.space_group_name_H-M   'P 1'
#
loop_
_entity.id
_entity.type
_entity.pdbx_description
1 polymer ?
#
loop_
_entity_poly.entity_id
_entity_poly.type
_entity_poly.pdbx_seq_one_letter_code
_entity_poly.pdbx_strand_id
1 'polypeptide(L)'
;MKTIVLALAFLIFHLSTTFAQSEDCPEEGVAYIPQPDCTLYVVCTHGQGNQMECPGSLFFNPRTNNCDFPGNVPECVEGTRSPIINGTTPRPTSTSTTTAPPNTITQCGQIIEQNSGFVQYKLYQNYDAGELCAFIIRLDRYTGCEFTLDNYDIRDPTLDTLTIFQVLDVQDTLPSIKLDTISSTVYLPGSTFVVVFKTETSQGTGFRFRFKSSNTAIGQSAAVPLIFNNRTETPLTFPLIANAIGQPEWDPIVITSNAKLITEPGSLFQLQVNDSFVSPECRSWFNIHSFDGTDAKFERR
;
A
#
# COMPACT_ATOMS: atom_id res chain seq x y z
N MET A 1 -43.54 70.39 14.54
CA MET A 1 -43.71 69.72 13.23
C MET A 1 -42.60 68.70 13.08
N LYS A 2 -42.94 67.49 12.61
CA LYS A 2 -42.01 66.38 12.35
C LYS A 2 -40.99 66.77 11.26
N THR A 3 -39.84 66.08 11.25
CA THR A 3 -38.88 65.78 10.14
C THR A 3 -37.46 66.29 10.39
N ILE A 4 -36.37 65.64 9.99
CA ILE A 4 -36.01 64.30 9.50
C ILE A 4 -34.50 64.22 9.81
N VAL A 5 -34.01 63.12 10.36
CA VAL A 5 -32.57 62.91 10.58
C VAL A 5 -31.93 62.51 9.25
N LEU A 6 -31.07 63.36 8.71
CA LEU A 6 -30.21 63.05 7.57
C LEU A 6 -28.78 62.85 8.09
N ALA A 7 -28.41 61.58 8.32
CA ALA A 7 -27.04 61.20 8.58
C ALA A 7 -26.27 61.24 7.25
N LEU A 8 -25.40 62.24 7.10
CA LEU A 8 -24.45 62.35 6.00
C LEU A 8 -23.37 61.28 6.18
N ALA A 9 -23.46 60.20 5.41
CA ALA A 9 -22.42 59.19 5.32
C ALA A 9 -21.21 59.74 4.53
N PHE A 10 -20.07 59.86 5.20
CA PHE A 10 -18.79 60.16 4.56
C PHE A 10 -18.36 58.98 3.68
N LEU A 11 -18.34 59.17 2.38
CA LEU A 11 -17.74 58.27 1.39
C LEU A 11 -16.21 58.31 1.51
N ILE A 12 -15.66 57.43 2.35
CA ILE A 12 -14.22 57.10 2.31
C ILE A 12 -14.05 56.04 1.21
N PHE A 13 -13.57 56.48 0.04
CA PHE A 13 -13.09 55.60 -1.02
C PHE A 13 -11.76 54.99 -0.54
N HIS A 14 -11.81 53.89 0.20
CA HIS A 14 -10.63 53.06 0.41
C HIS A 14 -10.35 52.32 -0.90
N LEU A 15 -9.20 52.65 -1.51
CA LEU A 15 -8.53 51.83 -2.50
C LEU A 15 -8.21 50.48 -1.85
N SER A 16 -9.13 49.53 -1.94
CA SER A 16 -8.80 48.13 -1.73
C SER A 16 -8.24 47.65 -3.07
N THR A 17 -6.92 47.68 -3.21
CA THR A 17 -6.25 46.76 -4.14
C THR A 17 -6.66 45.37 -3.71
N THR A 18 -7.70 44.84 -4.36
CA THR A 18 -8.04 43.43 -4.29
C THR A 18 -6.89 42.71 -4.95
N PHE A 19 -5.90 42.33 -4.16
CA PHE A 19 -5.15 41.12 -4.48
C PHE A 19 -6.23 40.04 -4.61
N ALA A 20 -6.33 39.45 -5.80
CA ALA A 20 -7.12 38.25 -6.01
C ALA A 20 -6.54 37.19 -5.07
N GLN A 21 -7.07 37.12 -3.86
CA GLN A 21 -6.77 36.05 -2.92
C GLN A 21 -7.41 34.82 -3.56
N SER A 22 -6.56 33.92 -4.05
CA SER A 22 -6.97 32.64 -4.59
C SER A 22 -7.71 31.89 -3.48
N GLU A 23 -9.03 31.87 -3.57
CA GLU A 23 -9.97 31.43 -2.52
C GLU A 23 -9.88 29.92 -2.21
N ASP A 24 -8.90 29.20 -2.75
CA ASP A 24 -8.81 27.73 -2.67
C ASP A 24 -7.51 27.20 -2.03
N CYS A 25 -6.50 28.04 -1.74
CA CYS A 25 -5.26 27.54 -1.13
C CYS A 25 -5.35 27.50 0.41
N PRO A 26 -5.06 26.35 1.07
CA PRO A 26 -5.02 26.29 2.53
C PRO A 26 -3.88 27.16 3.08
N GLU A 27 -4.15 27.85 4.20
CA GLU A 27 -3.17 28.75 4.85
C GLU A 27 -1.92 28.02 5.35
N GLU A 28 -2.04 26.73 5.68
CA GLU A 28 -0.95 25.89 6.16
C GLU A 28 -0.77 24.62 5.31
N GLY A 29 0.48 24.15 5.19
CA GLY A 29 0.82 22.93 4.47
C GLY A 29 1.04 23.09 2.96
N VAL A 30 1.09 21.96 2.26
CA VAL A 30 1.20 21.87 0.80
C VAL A 30 -0.03 21.19 0.26
N ALA A 31 -0.69 21.81 -0.72
CA ALA A 31 -1.85 21.25 -1.40
C ALA A 31 -1.70 21.35 -2.92
N TYR A 32 -2.33 20.42 -3.63
CA TYR A 32 -2.33 20.38 -5.09
C TYR A 32 -3.77 20.41 -5.57
N ILE A 33 -4.12 21.47 -6.29
CA ILE A 33 -5.50 21.76 -6.66
C ILE A 33 -5.65 21.57 -8.18
N PRO A 34 -6.46 20.60 -8.62
CA PRO A 34 -6.69 20.39 -10.05
C PRO A 34 -7.41 21.58 -10.68
N GLN A 35 -7.06 21.92 -11.93
CA GLN A 35 -7.75 22.97 -12.69
C GLN A 35 -8.73 22.39 -13.72
N PRO A 36 -9.70 23.18 -14.23
CA PRO A 36 -10.64 22.74 -15.27
C PRO A 36 -9.94 22.24 -16.54
N ASP A 37 -8.84 22.88 -16.93
CA ASP A 37 -7.91 22.30 -17.89
C ASP A 37 -7.09 21.23 -17.19
N CYS A 38 -7.22 19.99 -17.63
CA CYS A 38 -6.56 18.87 -17.01
C CYS A 38 -5.05 18.88 -17.16
N THR A 39 -4.50 19.65 -18.09
CA THR A 39 -3.05 19.85 -18.19
C THR A 39 -2.52 20.80 -17.11
N LEU A 40 -3.40 21.48 -16.36
CA LEU A 40 -3.04 22.49 -15.38
C LEU A 40 -3.43 22.07 -13.95
N TYR A 41 -2.64 22.52 -12.99
CA TYR A 41 -2.91 22.39 -11.56
C TYR A 41 -2.29 23.53 -10.77
N VAL A 42 -2.72 23.76 -9.54
CA VAL A 42 -2.13 24.78 -8.65
C VAL A 42 -1.41 24.09 -7.51
N VAL A 43 -0.16 24.48 -7.27
CA VAL A 43 0.59 24.09 -6.07
C VAL A 43 0.45 25.22 -5.05
N CYS A 44 -0.21 24.91 -3.95
CA CYS A 44 -0.35 25.82 -2.82
C CYS A 44 0.74 25.53 -1.79
N THR A 45 1.42 26.57 -1.35
CA THR A 45 2.36 26.53 -0.22
C THR A 45 2.13 27.74 0.66
N HIS A 46 1.83 27.53 1.95
CA HIS A 46 1.59 28.60 2.92
C HIS A 46 0.59 29.67 2.44
N GLY A 47 -0.58 29.24 1.98
CA GLY A 47 -1.64 30.14 1.47
C GLY A 47 -1.37 30.77 0.09
N GLN A 48 -0.24 30.50 -0.56
CA GLN A 48 0.09 31.03 -1.89
C GLN A 48 0.02 29.94 -2.96
N GLY A 49 -0.84 30.12 -3.96
CA GLY A 49 -1.00 29.22 -5.09
C GLY A 49 -0.16 29.63 -6.30
N ASN A 50 0.59 28.68 -6.84
CA ASN A 50 1.30 28.82 -8.13
C ASN A 50 0.70 27.84 -9.14
N GLN A 51 0.25 28.35 -10.29
CA GLN A 51 -0.24 27.50 -11.37
C GLN A 51 0.95 26.78 -12.05
N MET A 52 0.78 25.50 -12.24
CA MET A 52 1.72 24.58 -12.86
C MET A 52 1.05 23.90 -14.05
N GLU A 53 1.87 23.53 -15.03
CA GLU A 53 1.46 22.79 -16.22
C GLU A 53 2.15 21.44 -16.23
N CYS A 54 1.39 20.41 -16.59
CA CYS A 54 1.90 19.06 -16.72
C CYS A 54 2.80 18.93 -17.95
N PRO A 55 3.93 18.22 -17.85
CA PRO A 55 4.84 18.10 -18.98
C PRO A 55 4.21 17.30 -20.12
N GLY A 56 4.28 17.84 -21.34
CA GLY A 56 3.77 17.18 -22.54
C GLY A 56 2.25 17.17 -22.60
N SER A 57 1.68 16.00 -22.88
CA SER A 57 0.21 15.80 -23.01
C SER A 57 -0.39 15.04 -21.82
N LEU A 58 0.20 15.24 -20.63
CA LEU A 58 -0.23 14.59 -19.40
C LEU A 58 -1.30 15.41 -18.69
N PHE A 59 -2.16 14.73 -17.93
CA PHE A 59 -3.21 15.34 -17.12
C PHE A 59 -2.90 15.24 -15.64
N PHE A 60 -3.11 16.31 -14.89
CA PHE A 60 -2.94 16.31 -13.46
C PHE A 60 -3.96 15.39 -12.79
N ASN A 61 -3.48 14.38 -12.07
CA ASN A 61 -4.28 13.42 -11.35
C ASN A 61 -4.40 13.83 -9.88
N PRO A 62 -5.57 14.34 -9.42
CA PRO A 62 -5.75 14.81 -8.04
C PRO A 62 -5.74 13.67 -7.02
N ARG A 63 -5.84 12.41 -7.45
CA ARG A 63 -5.77 11.25 -6.54
C ARG A 63 -4.34 10.94 -6.14
N THR A 64 -3.39 11.18 -7.03
CA THR A 64 -1.96 10.92 -6.83
C THR A 64 -1.15 12.20 -6.65
N ASN A 65 -1.79 13.37 -6.80
CA ASN A 65 -1.19 14.71 -6.78
C ASN A 65 -0.04 14.87 -7.79
N ASN A 66 -0.13 14.22 -8.96
CA ASN A 66 0.92 14.23 -9.99
C ASN A 66 0.33 14.21 -11.40
N CYS A 67 1.13 14.60 -12.39
CA CYS A 67 0.78 14.49 -13.81
C CYS A 67 0.84 13.04 -14.28
N ASP A 68 -0.20 12.59 -14.97
CA ASP A 68 -0.43 11.20 -15.35
C ASP A 68 -0.96 11.13 -16.79
N PHE A 69 -0.97 9.95 -17.39
CA PHE A 69 -1.50 9.79 -18.74
C PHE A 69 -3.02 10.03 -18.77
N PRO A 70 -3.58 10.61 -19.85
CA PRO A 70 -5.02 10.86 -19.96
C PRO A 70 -5.92 9.67 -19.62
N GLY A 71 -5.50 8.44 -19.97
CA GLY A 71 -6.25 7.22 -19.66
C GLY A 71 -6.35 6.88 -18.16
N ASN A 72 -5.46 7.44 -17.33
CA ASN A 72 -5.42 7.23 -15.88
C ASN A 72 -6.17 8.32 -15.10
N VAL A 73 -6.70 9.34 -15.79
CA VAL A 73 -7.44 10.47 -15.21
C VAL A 73 -8.84 10.51 -15.84
N PRO A 74 -9.71 9.53 -15.54
CA PRO A 74 -11.00 9.37 -16.22
C PRO A 74 -11.97 10.53 -15.96
N GLU A 75 -11.74 11.34 -14.92
CA GLU A 75 -12.46 12.61 -14.70
C GLU A 75 -12.14 13.71 -15.73
N CYS A 76 -11.12 13.51 -16.57
CA CYS A 76 -10.76 14.39 -17.67
C CYS A 76 -11.29 13.86 -19.00
N VAL A 77 -12.29 14.55 -19.55
CA VAL A 77 -12.88 14.24 -20.84
C VAL A 77 -12.39 15.27 -21.86
N GLU A 78 -11.72 14.79 -22.91
CA GLU A 78 -11.12 15.64 -23.96
C GLU A 78 -10.15 16.73 -23.41
N GLY A 79 -9.49 16.45 -22.29
CA GLY A 79 -8.54 17.39 -21.66
C GLY A 79 -9.18 18.41 -20.71
N THR A 80 -10.48 18.32 -20.48
CA THR A 80 -11.18 19.17 -19.52
C THR A 80 -11.84 18.35 -18.43
N ARG A 81 -11.82 18.84 -17.19
CA ARG A 81 -12.60 18.29 -16.07
C ARG A 81 -13.71 19.25 -15.70
N SER A 82 -14.89 18.69 -15.44
CA SER A 82 -16.01 19.46 -14.91
C SER A 82 -15.67 19.99 -13.51
N PRO A 83 -16.04 21.23 -13.16
CA PRO A 83 -15.87 21.73 -11.82
C PRO A 83 -16.63 20.86 -10.81
N ILE A 84 -15.97 20.49 -9.71
CA ILE A 84 -16.52 19.64 -8.67
C ILE A 84 -17.64 20.43 -7.97
N ILE A 85 -18.90 20.13 -8.28
CA ILE A 85 -20.04 20.56 -7.45
C ILE A 85 -20.19 19.53 -6.33
N ASN A 86 -19.98 19.98 -5.08
CA ASN A 86 -20.18 19.18 -3.87
C ASN A 86 -21.52 18.41 -3.92
N GLY A 87 -21.46 17.09 -4.00
CA GLY A 87 -22.64 16.22 -4.04
C GLY A 87 -22.28 14.76 -3.76
N THR A 88 -22.84 14.24 -2.67
CA THR A 88 -22.60 12.96 -2.02
C THR A 88 -23.02 11.72 -2.83
N THR A 89 -22.31 10.59 -2.59
CA THR A 89 -22.72 9.15 -2.75
C THR A 89 -22.53 8.44 -4.12
N PRO A 90 -22.43 7.09 -4.19
CA PRO A 90 -21.18 6.33 -4.13
C PRO A 90 -20.83 5.53 -5.42
N ARG A 91 -19.52 5.26 -5.56
CA ARG A 91 -18.80 4.24 -6.35
C ARG A 91 -19.62 3.27 -7.25
N PRO A 92 -19.14 3.09 -8.49
CA PRO A 92 -18.87 1.76 -9.01
C PRO A 92 -17.38 1.53 -9.27
N THR A 93 -16.95 0.34 -8.86
CA THR A 93 -15.66 -0.30 -9.13
C THR A 93 -15.47 -0.51 -10.63
N SER A 94 -14.28 -0.21 -11.14
CA SER A 94 -13.74 -0.96 -12.28
C SER A 94 -12.23 -1.11 -12.16
N THR A 95 -11.82 -2.33 -12.45
CA THR A 95 -10.53 -2.99 -12.43
C THR A 95 -9.50 -2.34 -13.37
N SER A 96 -8.25 -2.22 -12.92
CA SER A 96 -7.11 -2.09 -13.83
C SER A 96 -5.89 -2.82 -13.28
N THR A 97 -5.59 -3.95 -13.90
CA THR A 97 -4.28 -4.59 -13.94
C THR A 97 -3.26 -3.58 -14.49
N THR A 98 -2.26 -3.20 -13.70
CA THR A 98 -1.07 -2.49 -14.20
C THR A 98 0.16 -3.00 -13.44
N THR A 99 0.97 -3.75 -14.18
CA THR A 99 2.33 -4.15 -13.80
C THR A 99 3.12 -2.90 -13.42
N ALA A 100 3.73 -2.92 -12.24
CA ALA A 100 4.53 -1.79 -11.75
C ALA A 100 5.64 -1.43 -12.77
N PRO A 101 5.95 -0.14 -12.98
CA PRO A 101 7.14 0.25 -13.73
C PRO A 101 8.39 -0.45 -13.15
N PRO A 102 9.34 -0.92 -13.98
CA PRO A 102 10.49 -1.74 -13.55
C PRO A 102 11.35 -1.14 -12.43
N ASN A 103 11.22 0.17 -12.16
CA ASN A 103 12.05 0.97 -11.25
C ASN A 103 11.28 1.59 -10.07
N THR A 104 10.05 1.16 -9.80
CA THR A 104 9.31 1.65 -8.61
C THR A 104 9.81 0.92 -7.37
N ILE A 105 10.35 1.64 -6.39
CA ILE A 105 10.72 1.08 -5.09
C ILE A 105 9.44 0.69 -4.35
N THR A 106 9.35 -0.56 -3.91
CA THR A 106 8.24 -1.10 -3.13
C THR A 106 8.29 -0.55 -1.71
N GLN A 107 7.14 -0.19 -1.16
CA GLN A 107 7.05 0.28 0.22
C GLN A 107 6.97 -0.89 1.20
N CYS A 108 7.64 -0.77 2.33
CA CYS A 108 7.56 -1.76 3.40
C CYS A 108 6.11 -1.91 3.89
N GLY A 109 5.59 -3.14 3.94
CA GLY A 109 4.19 -3.41 4.25
C GLY A 109 3.24 -3.36 3.04
N GLN A 110 3.77 -3.33 1.82
CA GLN A 110 2.95 -3.34 0.61
C GLN A 110 2.42 -4.75 0.27
N ILE A 111 1.20 -4.78 -0.26
CA ILE A 111 0.56 -5.94 -0.86
C ILE A 111 0.72 -5.84 -2.39
N ILE A 112 1.13 -6.94 -3.02
CA ILE A 112 1.37 -7.06 -4.46
C ILE A 112 0.44 -8.13 -5.03
N GLU A 113 -0.62 -7.70 -5.73
CA GLU A 113 -1.59 -8.57 -6.40
C GLU A 113 -1.29 -8.63 -7.90
N GLN A 114 -0.25 -9.37 -8.28
CA GLN A 114 0.20 -9.47 -9.67
C GLN A 114 0.68 -10.91 -9.96
N ASN A 115 0.60 -11.34 -11.22
CA ASN A 115 1.10 -12.65 -11.64
C ASN A 115 2.60 -12.63 -11.98
N SER A 116 3.18 -11.45 -12.14
CA SER A 116 4.61 -11.25 -12.32
C SER A 116 4.98 -9.82 -12.00
N GLY A 117 6.21 -9.58 -11.55
CA GLY A 117 6.67 -8.23 -11.25
C GLY A 117 8.00 -8.23 -10.54
N PHE A 118 8.28 -7.12 -9.86
CA PHE A 118 9.48 -6.93 -9.06
C PHE A 118 9.09 -6.45 -7.67
N VAL A 119 9.88 -6.85 -6.67
CA VAL A 119 9.89 -6.24 -5.34
C VAL A 119 11.26 -5.65 -5.13
N GLN A 120 11.28 -4.37 -4.76
CA GLN A 120 12.49 -3.56 -4.58
C GLN A 120 12.41 -2.87 -3.23
N TYR A 121 13.36 -3.10 -2.34
CA TYR A 121 13.37 -2.44 -1.04
C TYR A 121 14.76 -1.91 -0.73
N LYS A 122 14.80 -0.60 -0.43
CA LYS A 122 16.03 0.17 -0.21
C LYS A 122 17.11 -0.09 -1.28
N LEU A 123 16.73 -0.34 -2.53
CA LEU A 123 17.68 -0.64 -3.61
C LEU A 123 18.63 0.56 -3.81
N TYR A 124 19.93 0.32 -3.62
CA TYR A 124 20.99 1.34 -3.62
C TYR A 124 20.90 2.35 -2.47
N GLN A 125 20.16 2.02 -1.42
CA GLN A 125 20.00 2.82 -0.20
C GLN A 125 20.36 1.96 1.00
N ASN A 126 21.04 2.53 1.99
CA ASN A 126 21.42 1.76 3.16
C ASN A 126 20.18 1.34 3.96
N TYR A 127 20.11 0.07 4.32
CA TYR A 127 19.18 -0.39 5.35
C TYR A 127 19.76 -0.15 6.74
N ASP A 128 18.86 0.06 7.70
CA ASP A 128 19.17 0.27 9.11
C ASP A 128 19.18 -1.09 9.83
N ALA A 129 19.89 -1.18 10.94
CA ALA A 129 19.87 -2.36 11.80
C ALA A 129 18.53 -2.47 12.53
N GLY A 130 17.99 -3.69 12.65
CA GLY A 130 16.73 -3.97 13.34
C GLY A 130 15.48 -3.74 12.49
N GLU A 131 15.61 -3.57 11.18
CA GLU A 131 14.47 -3.57 10.27
C GLU A 131 13.85 -4.96 10.16
N LEU A 132 12.53 -4.99 10.01
CA LEU A 132 11.72 -6.18 9.83
C LEU A 132 10.57 -5.84 8.87
N CYS A 133 10.90 -5.76 7.59
CA CYS A 133 9.94 -5.44 6.55
C CYS A 133 9.23 -6.66 6.00
N ALA A 134 7.92 -6.55 5.83
CA ALA A 134 7.10 -7.61 5.25
C ALA A 134 6.40 -7.12 3.98
N PHE A 135 6.25 -8.03 3.02
CA PHE A 135 5.46 -7.85 1.80
C PHE A 135 4.58 -9.08 1.61
N ILE A 136 3.43 -8.91 0.98
CA ILE A 136 2.62 -10.06 0.53
C ILE A 136 2.56 -10.04 -0.98
N ILE A 137 2.88 -11.16 -1.60
CA ILE A 137 2.66 -11.40 -3.02
C ILE A 137 1.49 -12.38 -3.14
N ARG A 138 0.44 -11.97 -3.84
CA ARG A 138 -0.71 -12.83 -4.18
C ARG A 138 -0.85 -12.91 -5.70
N LEU A 139 -0.81 -14.13 -6.20
CA LEU A 139 -1.13 -14.43 -7.59
C LEU A 139 -2.65 -14.38 -7.76
N ASP A 140 -3.11 -13.76 -8.84
CA ASP A 140 -4.55 -13.57 -9.09
C ASP A 140 -5.20 -14.86 -9.63
N ARG A 141 -4.52 -15.51 -10.59
CA ARG A 141 -5.10 -16.65 -11.34
C ARG A 141 -4.16 -17.83 -11.48
N TYR A 142 -3.09 -17.90 -10.69
CA TYR A 142 -2.08 -18.93 -10.86
C TYR A 142 -1.62 -19.51 -9.53
N THR A 143 -1.10 -20.73 -9.59
CA THR A 143 -0.34 -21.35 -8.50
C THR A 143 1.06 -21.69 -9.00
N GLY A 144 2.02 -21.69 -8.09
CA GLY A 144 3.42 -21.85 -8.43
C GLY A 144 4.03 -20.53 -8.91
N CYS A 145 5.14 -20.14 -8.32
CA CYS A 145 5.85 -18.91 -8.68
C CYS A 145 7.35 -19.15 -8.73
N GLU A 146 8.00 -18.65 -9.77
CA GLU A 146 9.44 -18.52 -9.85
C GLU A 146 9.87 -17.21 -9.21
N PHE A 147 10.92 -17.26 -8.40
CA PHE A 147 11.58 -16.10 -7.79
C PHE A 147 13.04 -16.06 -8.21
N THR A 148 13.49 -14.91 -8.69
CA THR A 148 14.89 -14.68 -9.11
C THR A 148 15.41 -13.44 -8.39
N LEU A 149 16.50 -13.57 -7.64
CA LEU A 149 17.17 -12.42 -7.01
C LEU A 149 18.10 -11.77 -8.04
N ASP A 150 17.73 -10.58 -8.52
CA ASP A 150 18.39 -9.92 -9.65
C ASP A 150 19.54 -9.02 -9.20
N ASN A 151 19.34 -8.23 -8.14
CA ASN A 151 20.33 -7.30 -7.60
C ASN A 151 20.15 -7.19 -6.08
N TYR A 152 21.21 -7.36 -5.31
CA TYR A 152 21.16 -7.30 -3.86
C TYR A 152 22.53 -6.97 -3.28
N ASP A 153 22.53 -6.31 -2.13
CA ASP A 153 23.70 -6.08 -1.31
C ASP A 153 23.29 -6.32 0.14
N ILE A 154 23.21 -7.60 0.51
CA ILE A 154 22.91 -8.09 1.86
C ILE A 154 24.21 -8.73 2.36
N ARG A 155 24.98 -8.00 3.18
CA ARG A 155 26.40 -8.31 3.38
C ARG A 155 26.70 -9.36 4.44
N ASP A 156 25.81 -9.52 5.41
CA ASP A 156 25.91 -10.59 6.40
C ASP A 156 24.68 -11.49 6.30
N PRO A 157 24.71 -12.55 5.48
CA PRO A 157 23.56 -13.45 5.29
C PRO A 157 23.22 -14.30 6.53
N THR A 158 24.05 -14.23 7.59
CA THR A 158 23.74 -14.90 8.87
C THR A 158 22.91 -14.01 9.78
N LEU A 159 22.97 -12.69 9.60
CA LEU A 159 22.32 -11.69 10.44
C LEU A 159 21.19 -10.96 9.70
N ASP A 160 21.40 -10.65 8.43
CA ASP A 160 20.47 -10.00 7.51
C ASP A 160 19.94 -11.05 6.53
N THR A 161 18.62 -11.21 6.43
CA THR A 161 18.01 -12.29 5.64
C THR A 161 16.84 -11.79 4.81
N LEU A 162 16.68 -12.37 3.61
CA LEU A 162 15.53 -12.17 2.75
C LEU A 162 14.80 -13.50 2.59
N THR A 163 13.73 -13.70 3.34
CA THR A 163 13.04 -14.98 3.44
C THR A 163 11.68 -14.92 2.75
N ILE A 164 11.35 -15.93 1.94
CA ILE A 164 10.01 -16.13 1.37
C ILE A 164 9.34 -17.28 2.09
N PHE A 165 8.17 -17.02 2.67
CA PHE A 165 7.29 -18.00 3.30
C PHE A 165 6.15 -18.36 2.35
N GLN A 166 5.90 -19.66 2.20
CA GLN A 166 4.81 -20.19 1.39
C GLN A 166 3.57 -20.36 2.27
N VAL A 167 2.47 -19.74 1.87
CA VAL A 167 1.17 -19.94 2.52
C VAL A 167 0.49 -21.12 1.82
N LEU A 168 0.69 -22.32 2.37
CA LEU A 168 0.17 -23.57 1.83
C LEU A 168 -1.00 -24.10 2.67
N ASP A 169 -1.85 -24.87 2.01
CA ASP A 169 -2.98 -25.57 2.65
C ASP A 169 -2.50 -26.70 3.59
N VAL A 170 -3.30 -26.99 4.62
CA VAL A 170 -3.26 -28.19 5.47
C VAL A 170 -2.00 -28.40 6.34
N GLN A 171 -1.16 -27.39 6.59
CA GLN A 171 0.02 -27.59 7.43
C GLN A 171 0.11 -26.60 8.60
N ASP A 172 0.47 -27.13 9.78
CA ASP A 172 0.90 -26.34 10.95
C ASP A 172 2.32 -25.76 10.75
N THR A 173 2.84 -25.81 9.52
CA THR A 173 4.14 -25.32 9.14
C THR A 173 3.98 -24.22 8.09
N LEU A 174 4.91 -23.27 8.11
CA LEU A 174 4.98 -22.21 7.12
C LEU A 174 6.32 -22.36 6.37
N PRO A 175 6.40 -23.22 5.34
CA PRO A 175 7.67 -23.56 4.71
C PRO A 175 8.31 -22.33 4.09
N SER A 176 9.61 -22.15 4.32
CA SER A 176 10.33 -20.94 3.92
C SER A 176 11.60 -21.25 3.15
N ILE A 177 12.10 -20.25 2.42
CA ILE A 177 13.42 -20.26 1.82
C ILE A 177 14.10 -18.89 1.97
N LYS A 178 15.40 -18.90 2.26
CA LYS A 178 16.24 -17.70 2.26
C LYS A 178 16.71 -17.41 0.84
N LEU A 179 16.12 -16.39 0.23
CA LEU A 179 16.35 -16.03 -1.17
C LEU A 179 17.77 -15.49 -1.40
N ASP A 180 18.39 -14.89 -0.39
CA ASP A 180 19.78 -14.42 -0.43
C ASP A 180 20.82 -15.56 -0.46
N THR A 181 20.40 -16.80 -0.17
CA THR A 181 21.26 -17.99 -0.20
C THR A 181 21.18 -18.77 -1.52
N ILE A 182 20.25 -18.43 -2.41
CA ILE A 182 20.09 -19.12 -3.70
C ILE A 182 20.92 -18.44 -4.79
N SER A 183 21.48 -19.24 -5.70
CA SER A 183 22.39 -18.75 -6.76
C SER A 183 21.69 -18.34 -8.05
N SER A 184 20.39 -18.60 -8.19
CA SER A 184 19.66 -18.32 -9.44
C SER A 184 18.15 -18.12 -9.23
N THR A 185 17.33 -19.08 -9.64
CA THR A 185 15.87 -19.03 -9.58
C THR A 185 15.36 -20.19 -8.75
N VAL A 186 14.39 -19.93 -7.89
CA VAL A 186 13.67 -20.97 -7.15
C VAL A 186 12.21 -21.00 -7.58
N TYR A 187 11.66 -22.20 -7.73
CA TYR A 187 10.23 -22.41 -7.90
C TYR A 187 9.60 -22.77 -6.56
N LEU A 188 8.53 -22.07 -6.18
CA LEU A 188 7.77 -22.31 -4.95
C LEU A 188 6.30 -22.59 -5.31
N PRO A 189 5.70 -23.71 -4.86
CA PRO A 189 4.26 -23.94 -4.99
C PRO A 189 3.41 -22.94 -4.17
N GLY A 190 2.13 -22.83 -4.52
CA GLY A 190 1.17 -21.95 -3.84
C GLY A 190 0.87 -20.68 -4.64
N SER A 191 -0.13 -19.93 -4.18
CA SER A 191 -0.58 -18.68 -4.82
C SER A 191 -0.32 -17.44 -3.96
N THR A 192 0.05 -17.62 -2.69
CA THR A 192 0.27 -16.53 -1.75
C THR A 192 1.58 -16.72 -1.01
N PHE A 193 2.38 -15.67 -0.96
CA PHE A 193 3.72 -15.68 -0.39
C PHE A 193 3.90 -14.48 0.54
N VAL A 194 4.47 -14.70 1.71
CA VAL A 194 4.90 -13.62 2.62
C VAL A 194 6.40 -13.49 2.49
N VAL A 195 6.87 -12.30 2.13
CA VAL A 195 8.30 -11.99 2.02
C VAL A 195 8.72 -11.16 3.21
N VAL A 196 9.74 -11.59 3.93
CA VAL A 196 10.27 -10.90 5.09
C VAL A 196 11.73 -10.55 4.85
N PHE A 197 12.06 -9.27 4.94
CA PHE A 197 13.43 -8.77 4.99
C PHE A 197 13.74 -8.33 6.42
N LYS A 198 14.68 -9.01 7.06
CA LYS A 198 15.10 -8.75 8.44
C LYS A 198 16.58 -8.38 8.47
N THR A 199 16.93 -7.37 9.26
CA THR A 199 18.31 -6.89 9.39
C THR A 199 18.74 -6.82 10.86
N GLU A 200 20.00 -7.13 11.14
CA GLU A 200 20.68 -6.77 12.38
C GLU A 200 21.87 -5.84 12.13
N THR A 201 22.31 -5.72 10.88
CA THR A 201 23.41 -4.83 10.50
C THR A 201 22.91 -3.65 9.67
N SER A 202 23.79 -2.68 9.41
CA SER A 202 23.55 -1.55 8.50
C SER A 202 24.57 -1.52 7.35
N GLN A 203 24.99 -2.71 6.89
CA GLN A 203 26.16 -2.83 6.02
C GLN A 203 25.83 -2.93 4.52
N GLY A 204 24.56 -3.03 4.15
CA GLY A 204 24.13 -3.30 2.77
C GLY A 204 23.17 -2.26 2.19
N THR A 205 22.84 -2.44 0.91
CA THR A 205 22.05 -1.50 0.09
C THR A 205 20.77 -2.11 -0.50
N GLY A 206 20.15 -3.00 0.26
CA GLY A 206 18.83 -3.55 -0.04
C GLY A 206 18.85 -4.57 -1.17
N PHE A 207 17.71 -4.74 -1.83
CA PHE A 207 17.52 -5.79 -2.83
C PHE A 207 16.45 -5.47 -3.87
N ARG A 208 16.51 -6.25 -4.95
CA ARG A 208 15.53 -6.37 -6.02
C ARG A 208 15.43 -7.84 -6.43
N PHE A 209 14.24 -8.41 -6.29
CA PHE A 209 13.92 -9.70 -6.90
C PHE A 209 12.76 -9.58 -7.87
N ARG A 210 12.75 -10.48 -8.85
CA ARG A 210 11.66 -10.69 -9.80
C ARG A 210 10.87 -11.91 -9.41
N PHE A 211 9.55 -11.85 -9.62
CA PHE A 211 8.68 -13.01 -9.48
C PHE A 211 7.85 -13.21 -10.75
N LYS A 212 7.54 -14.45 -11.08
CA LYS A 212 6.72 -14.81 -12.25
C LYS A 212 5.95 -16.10 -11.98
N SER A 213 4.64 -16.07 -12.15
CA SER A 213 3.78 -17.23 -11.98
C SER A 213 4.04 -18.31 -13.02
N SER A 214 3.73 -19.55 -12.67
CA SER A 214 3.66 -20.66 -13.61
C SER A 214 2.47 -20.52 -14.57
N ASN A 215 2.36 -21.43 -15.55
CA ASN A 215 1.22 -21.47 -16.47
C ASN A 215 0.00 -22.23 -15.92
N THR A 216 0.05 -22.72 -14.68
CA THR A 216 -1.05 -23.47 -14.07
C THR A 216 -2.10 -22.51 -13.50
N ALA A 217 -3.19 -22.32 -14.23
CA ALA A 217 -4.26 -21.42 -13.82
C ALA A 217 -5.13 -22.02 -12.70
N ILE A 218 -5.54 -21.19 -11.76
CA ILE A 218 -6.51 -21.52 -10.70
C ILE A 218 -7.68 -20.54 -10.75
N GLY A 219 -8.79 -20.90 -10.10
CA GLY A 219 -9.90 -19.98 -9.89
C GLY A 219 -9.46 -18.76 -9.07
N GLN A 220 -10.03 -17.59 -9.37
CA GLN A 220 -9.76 -16.37 -8.62
C GLN A 220 -10.35 -16.50 -7.21
N SER A 221 -9.53 -16.25 -6.18
CA SER A 221 -10.01 -16.14 -4.80
C SER A 221 -10.31 -14.68 -4.50
N ALA A 222 -11.50 -14.40 -3.96
CA ALA A 222 -12.00 -13.04 -3.70
C ALA A 222 -11.43 -12.42 -2.41
N ALA A 223 -10.69 -13.19 -1.62
CA ALA A 223 -10.17 -12.70 -0.36
C ALA A 223 -8.89 -11.87 -0.54
N VAL A 224 -8.62 -10.99 0.43
CA VAL A 224 -7.58 -9.96 0.31
C VAL A 224 -6.57 -10.17 1.43
N PRO A 225 -5.28 -10.41 1.13
CA PRO A 225 -4.26 -10.55 2.14
C PRO A 225 -4.02 -9.19 2.82
N LEU A 226 -3.59 -9.19 4.08
CA LEU A 226 -3.47 -7.95 4.85
C LEU A 226 -2.13 -7.81 5.55
N ILE A 227 -1.62 -6.58 5.55
CA ILE A 227 -0.50 -6.18 6.41
C ILE A 227 -0.97 -5.05 7.32
N PHE A 228 -0.91 -5.28 8.63
CA PHE A 228 -1.12 -4.27 9.66
C PHE A 228 0.23 -3.82 10.18
N ASN A 229 0.71 -2.70 9.64
CA ASN A 229 1.92 -2.05 10.10
C ASN A 229 1.57 -0.76 10.85
N ASN A 230 1.95 -0.67 12.12
CA ASN A 230 1.74 0.53 12.95
C ASN A 230 0.24 0.95 13.05
N ARG A 231 -0.68 -0.01 12.98
CA ARG A 231 -2.12 0.22 13.18
C ARG A 231 -2.47 0.15 14.66
N THR A 232 -3.22 1.14 15.14
CA THR A 232 -3.62 1.28 16.55
C THR A 232 -5.11 1.01 16.79
N GLU A 233 -5.86 0.70 15.74
CA GLU A 233 -7.28 0.36 15.80
C GLU A 233 -7.50 -0.87 16.68
N THR A 234 -8.46 -0.78 17.61
CA THR A 234 -8.84 -1.90 18.50
C THR A 234 -10.37 -2.01 18.59
N PRO A 235 -10.96 -3.17 18.26
CA PRO A 235 -10.34 -4.35 17.67
C PRO A 235 -9.92 -4.14 16.20
N LEU A 236 -8.84 -4.80 15.76
CA LEU A 236 -8.52 -4.89 14.33
C LEU A 236 -9.64 -5.65 13.62
N THR A 237 -10.15 -5.10 12.51
CA THR A 237 -11.23 -5.73 11.73
C THR A 237 -10.66 -6.31 10.45
N PHE A 238 -10.94 -7.59 10.20
CA PHE A 238 -10.54 -8.29 8.99
C PHE A 238 -11.76 -8.43 8.06
N PRO A 239 -11.62 -8.15 6.75
CA PRO A 239 -12.66 -8.31 5.76
C PRO A 239 -12.80 -9.79 5.38
N LEU A 240 -13.16 -10.63 6.36
CA LEU A 240 -13.45 -12.04 6.10
C LEU A 240 -14.72 -12.14 5.25
N ILE A 241 -14.71 -13.04 4.27
CA ILE A 241 -15.87 -13.23 3.40
C ILE A 241 -16.96 -13.95 4.18
N ALA A 242 -18.04 -13.24 4.48
CA ALA A 242 -19.20 -13.81 5.14
C ALA A 242 -19.83 -14.91 4.28
N ASN A 243 -20.16 -16.04 4.90
CA ASN A 243 -20.78 -17.19 4.24
C ASN A 243 -19.93 -17.79 3.10
N ALA A 244 -18.59 -17.77 3.23
CA ALA A 244 -17.71 -18.47 2.31
C ALA A 244 -18.11 -19.96 2.22
N ILE A 245 -18.63 -20.36 1.06
CA ILE A 245 -19.01 -21.73 0.73
C ILE A 245 -18.14 -22.20 -0.43
N GLY A 246 -17.48 -23.35 -0.30
CA GLY A 246 -16.68 -23.93 -1.37
C GLY A 246 -15.19 -24.07 -1.04
N GLN A 247 -14.33 -23.50 -1.89
CA GLN A 247 -12.87 -23.68 -1.80
C GLN A 247 -12.31 -23.00 -0.53
N PRO A 248 -11.38 -23.64 0.19
CA PRO A 248 -10.71 -23.01 1.31
C PRO A 248 -10.02 -21.71 0.89
N GLU A 249 -10.20 -20.66 1.68
CA GLU A 249 -9.53 -19.37 1.49
C GLU A 249 -8.34 -19.28 2.45
N TRP A 250 -7.17 -18.94 1.91
CA TRP A 250 -5.91 -18.86 2.65
C TRP A 250 -5.37 -17.43 2.61
N ASP A 251 -5.80 -16.64 3.58
CA ASP A 251 -5.46 -15.22 3.65
C ASP A 251 -4.45 -14.98 4.76
N PRO A 252 -3.17 -14.76 4.42
CA PRO A 252 -2.22 -14.35 5.42
C PRO A 252 -2.58 -12.96 5.92
N ILE A 253 -2.64 -12.84 7.24
CA ILE A 253 -2.65 -11.58 7.95
C ILE A 253 -1.28 -11.44 8.60
N VAL A 254 -0.53 -10.43 8.18
CA VAL A 254 0.79 -10.13 8.74
C VAL A 254 0.65 -8.91 9.64
N ILE A 255 0.99 -9.07 10.92
CA ILE A 255 1.00 -8.00 11.91
C ILE A 255 2.45 -7.64 12.19
N THR A 256 2.81 -6.37 12.05
CA THR A 256 4.17 -5.88 12.27
C THR A 256 4.20 -4.67 13.20
N SER A 257 5.33 -4.46 13.87
CA SER A 257 5.56 -3.34 14.79
C SER A 257 6.36 -2.23 14.13
N ASN A 258 5.72 -1.42 13.28
CA ASN A 258 6.39 -0.38 12.49
C ASN A 258 7.60 -0.91 11.70
N ALA A 259 7.47 -2.12 11.16
CA ALA A 259 8.54 -2.86 10.50
C ALA A 259 9.83 -2.99 11.32
N LYS A 260 9.72 -3.19 12.64
CA LYS A 260 10.85 -3.46 13.53
C LYS A 260 10.61 -4.72 14.34
N LEU A 261 11.70 -5.41 14.68
CA LEU A 261 11.66 -6.52 15.61
C LEU A 261 11.49 -5.98 17.05
N ILE A 262 10.54 -6.54 17.78
CA ILE A 262 10.36 -6.21 19.20
C ILE A 262 11.39 -7.02 19.99
N THR A 263 12.46 -6.37 20.45
CA THR A 263 13.55 -7.00 21.21
C THR A 263 13.53 -6.66 22.70
N GLU A 264 12.63 -5.76 23.11
CA GLU A 264 12.54 -5.28 24.49
C GLU A 264 12.03 -6.39 25.43
N PRO A 265 12.82 -6.76 26.47
CA PRO A 265 12.41 -7.75 27.45
C PRO A 265 11.10 -7.36 28.15
N GLY A 266 10.13 -8.28 28.21
CA GLY A 266 8.84 -8.06 28.86
C GLY A 266 7.75 -7.44 27.98
N SER A 267 8.04 -7.17 26.70
CA SER A 267 7.00 -6.86 25.71
C SER A 267 6.09 -8.06 25.50
N LEU A 268 4.78 -7.88 25.66
CA LEU A 268 3.77 -8.93 25.45
C LEU A 268 2.87 -8.54 24.28
N PHE A 269 2.86 -9.38 23.24
CA PHE A 269 1.85 -9.31 22.18
C PHE A 269 0.67 -10.21 22.56
N GLN A 270 -0.50 -9.61 22.77
CA GLN A 270 -1.73 -10.35 22.99
C GLN A 270 -2.62 -10.24 21.76
N LEU A 271 -2.92 -11.39 21.16
CA LEU A 271 -3.88 -11.52 20.07
C LEU A 271 -5.10 -12.28 20.58
N GLN A 272 -6.27 -11.65 20.54
CA GLN A 272 -7.55 -12.31 20.75
C GLN A 272 -8.27 -12.38 19.42
N VAL A 273 -8.57 -13.60 18.97
CA VAL A 273 -9.37 -13.86 17.76
C VAL A 273 -10.69 -14.47 18.21
N ASN A 274 -11.79 -13.82 17.84
CA ASN A 274 -13.14 -14.30 18.12
C ASN A 274 -13.88 -14.46 16.79
N ASP A 275 -14.62 -15.56 16.63
CA ASP A 275 -15.47 -15.81 15.47
C ASP A 275 -16.83 -16.38 15.92
N SER A 276 -17.86 -16.18 15.11
CA SER A 276 -19.22 -16.69 15.32
C SER A 276 -19.54 -17.77 14.30
N PHE A 277 -19.15 -19.01 14.59
CA PHE A 277 -19.43 -20.14 13.70
C PHE A 277 -20.93 -20.50 13.72
N VAL A 278 -21.62 -20.27 12.60
CA VAL A 278 -23.07 -20.45 12.49
C VAL A 278 -23.47 -21.92 12.20
N SER A 279 -22.52 -22.79 11.83
CA SER A 279 -22.79 -24.19 11.46
C SER A 279 -21.74 -25.16 12.03
N PRO A 280 -22.15 -26.34 12.55
CA PRO A 280 -21.22 -27.37 13.02
C PRO A 280 -20.37 -28.00 11.92
N GLU A 281 -20.71 -27.78 10.64
CA GLU A 281 -19.93 -28.24 9.48
C GLU A 281 -18.95 -27.20 8.94
N CYS A 282 -19.05 -25.93 9.38
CA CYS A 282 -18.06 -24.91 9.04
C CYS A 282 -16.76 -25.15 9.80
N ARG A 283 -15.67 -25.36 9.05
CA ARG A 283 -14.32 -25.54 9.59
C ARG A 283 -13.46 -24.34 9.21
N SER A 284 -13.65 -23.24 9.92
CA SER A 284 -12.76 -22.09 9.85
C SER A 284 -11.85 -22.11 11.09
N TRP A 285 -10.56 -21.85 10.91
CA TRP A 285 -9.60 -21.79 12.00
C TRP A 285 -8.49 -20.80 11.66
N PHE A 286 -7.75 -20.35 12.68
CA PHE A 286 -6.64 -19.42 12.51
C PHE A 286 -5.34 -20.10 12.93
N ASN A 287 -4.46 -20.40 12.00
CA ASN A 287 -3.11 -20.81 12.37
C ASN A 287 -2.28 -19.57 12.72
N ILE A 288 -1.84 -19.48 13.97
CA ILE A 288 -1.03 -18.39 14.49
C ILE A 288 0.44 -18.82 14.45
N HIS A 289 1.24 -18.05 13.72
CA HIS A 289 2.69 -18.21 13.67
C HIS A 289 3.36 -16.94 14.22
N SER A 290 4.36 -17.12 15.08
CA SER A 290 5.28 -16.06 15.47
C SER A 290 6.54 -16.11 14.58
N PHE A 291 7.23 -14.99 14.45
CA PHE A 291 8.52 -14.92 13.74
C PHE A 291 9.56 -14.32 14.69
N ASP A 292 10.61 -15.08 14.97
CA ASP A 292 11.65 -14.71 15.95
C ASP A 292 12.87 -14.01 15.30
N GLY A 293 12.81 -13.75 14.01
CA GLY A 293 13.94 -13.21 13.24
C GLY A 293 14.70 -14.28 12.44
N THR A 294 14.37 -15.56 12.62
CA THR A 294 14.97 -16.67 11.87
C THR A 294 13.93 -17.49 11.13
N ASP A 295 12.99 -18.09 11.85
CA ASP A 295 11.99 -19.00 11.31
C ASP A 295 10.59 -18.65 11.83
N ALA A 296 9.56 -19.10 11.10
CA ALA A 296 8.19 -19.00 11.56
C ALA A 296 7.89 -20.17 12.51
N LYS A 297 7.49 -19.86 13.74
CA LYS A 297 7.12 -20.84 14.76
C LYS A 297 5.61 -20.90 14.91
N PHE A 298 5.03 -22.10 14.78
CA PHE A 298 3.61 -22.32 15.06
C PHE A 298 3.34 -22.19 16.57
N GLU A 299 2.32 -21.39 16.90
CA GLU A 299 1.93 -21.13 18.28
C GLU A 299 0.59 -21.81 18.63
N ARG A 300 -0.42 -21.66 17.77
CA ARG A 300 -1.79 -22.11 18.06
C ARG A 300 -2.66 -22.18 16.80
N ARG A 301 -3.74 -22.95 16.89
CA ARG A 301 -4.89 -22.95 15.97
C ARG A 301 -6.16 -22.45 16.68
#